data_AF-D2IJE9-F1
#
_entry.id   AF-D2IJE9-F1
#
_cell.length_a   1.000
_cell.length_b   1.000
_cell.length_c   1.000
_cell.angle_alpha   90.00
_cell.angle_beta   90.00
_cell.angle_gamma   90.00
#
_symmetry.space_group_name_H-M   'P 1'
#
loop_
_entity.id
_entity.type
_entity.pdbx_description
1 polymer ?
#
loop_
_entity_poly.entity_id
_entity_poly.type
_entity_poly.pdbx_seq_one_letter_code
_entity_poly.pdbx_strand_id
1 'polypeptide(L)' 'RVLGFCDYLLPADKYPVGFPFDSENCNFPVHGLRFVGLISLIDPPRAAVPDAVAKCRSAGIKVIMVTGDHPITA' A
#
# COMPACT_ATOMS: atom_id res chain seq x y z
N ARG A 1 -4.10 -2.22 4.76
CA ARG A 1 -2.93 -1.34 5.05
C ARG A 1 -2.96 -0.14 4.11
N VAL A 2 -2.48 1.04 4.51
CA VAL A 2 -2.47 2.27 3.68
C VAL A 2 -1.08 2.91 3.73
N LEU A 3 -0.57 3.35 2.59
CA LEU A 3 0.70 4.06 2.42
C LEU A 3 0.44 5.45 1.85
N GLY A 4 1.16 6.46 2.35
CA GLY A 4 1.14 7.83 1.82
C GLY A 4 2.37 8.12 0.97
N PHE A 5 2.17 8.83 -0.14
CA PHE A 5 3.20 9.18 -1.09
C PHE A 5 3.31 10.70 -1.21
N CYS A 6 4.55 11.19 -1.22
CA CYS A 6 4.89 12.59 -1.46
C CYS A 6 6.14 12.67 -2.34
N ASP A 7 6.30 13.78 -3.05
CA ASP A 7 7.48 14.08 -3.83
C ASP A 7 7.96 15.51 -3.59
N TYR A 8 9.15 15.81 -4.06
CA TYR A 8 9.67 17.17 -4.07
C TYR A 8 10.70 17.32 -5.17
N LEU A 9 10.53 18.34 -6.01
CA LEU A 9 11.49 18.67 -7.06
C LEU A 9 12.59 19.54 -6.44
N LEU A 10 13.83 19.00 -6.40
CA LEU A 10 14.96 19.74 -5.85
C LEU A 10 15.37 20.90 -6.78
N PRO A 11 15.54 22.13 -6.25
CA PRO A 11 16.01 23.26 -7.04
C PRO A 11 17.44 23.06 -7.53
N ALA A 12 17.67 23.15 -8.84
CA ALA A 12 18.96 22.89 -9.47
C ALA A 12 20.07 23.91 -9.11
N ASP A 13 19.67 25.10 -8.67
CA ASP A 13 20.55 26.15 -8.13
C ASP A 13 21.22 25.73 -6.81
N LYS A 14 20.51 24.95 -5.99
CA LYS A 14 21.01 24.43 -4.71
C LYS A 14 21.58 23.02 -4.82
N TYR A 15 21.04 22.23 -5.73
CA TYR A 15 21.37 20.82 -5.93
C TYR A 15 21.77 20.58 -7.39
N PRO A 16 22.99 20.99 -7.80
CA PRO A 16 23.46 20.79 -9.16
C PRO A 16 23.69 19.31 -9.49
N VAL A 17 23.84 19.00 -10.77
CA VAL A 17 24.19 17.64 -11.23
C VAL A 17 25.52 17.22 -10.59
N GLY A 18 25.53 16.06 -9.93
CA GLY A 18 26.70 15.56 -9.20
C GLY A 18 26.80 16.05 -7.75
N PHE A 19 25.79 16.75 -7.22
CA PHE A 19 25.73 17.09 -5.80
C PHE A 19 25.83 15.82 -4.92
N PRO A 20 26.74 15.76 -3.94
CA PRO A 20 26.90 14.60 -3.08
C PRO A 20 25.79 14.56 -2.02
N PHE A 21 24.81 13.68 -2.19
CA PHE A 21 23.77 13.44 -1.20
C PHE A 21 24.30 12.54 -0.08
N ASP A 22 24.05 12.91 1.18
CA ASP A 22 24.44 12.16 2.38
C ASP A 22 23.17 11.77 3.16
N SER A 23 23.00 10.47 3.41
CA SER A 23 21.87 9.93 4.18
C SER A 23 22.06 10.01 5.69
N GLU A 24 23.30 10.01 6.18
CA GLU A 24 23.63 10.08 7.60
C GLU A 24 23.56 11.53 8.09
N ASN A 25 24.19 12.44 7.34
CA ASN A 25 24.08 13.89 7.56
C ASN A 25 23.11 14.48 6.54
N CYS A 26 21.82 14.29 6.77
CA CYS A 26 20.76 14.65 5.84
C CYS A 26 20.89 16.10 5.33
N ASN A 27 21.33 16.23 4.07
CA ASN A 27 21.64 17.51 3.41
C ASN A 27 20.59 17.92 2.36
N PHE A 28 19.41 17.30 2.43
CA PHE A 28 18.27 17.51 1.53
C PHE A 28 16.99 17.72 2.34
N PRO A 29 15.98 18.40 1.79
CA PRO A 29 14.73 18.66 2.50
C PRO A 29 13.95 17.37 2.79
N VAL A 30 13.53 17.20 4.03
CA VAL A 30 12.63 16.11 4.50
C VAL A 30 11.26 16.62 4.96
N HIS A 31 11.04 17.94 4.86
CA HIS A 31 9.80 18.62 5.20
C HIS A 31 9.37 19.52 4.04
N GLY A 32 8.09 19.90 3.99
CA GLY A 32 7.55 20.73 2.92
C GLY A 32 7.48 20.02 1.56
N LEU A 33 7.49 18.68 1.56
CA LEU A 33 7.28 17.85 0.38
C LEU A 33 5.84 18.04 -0.12
N ARG A 34 5.63 17.89 -1.43
CA ARG A 34 4.31 17.91 -2.04
C ARG A 34 3.64 16.56 -1.85
N PHE A 35 2.51 16.53 -1.13
CA PHE A 35 1.71 15.32 -1.01
C PHE A 35 1.09 14.94 -2.36
N VAL A 36 1.23 13.66 -2.74
CA VAL A 36 0.74 13.14 -4.03
C VAL A 36 -0.54 12.35 -3.81
N GLY A 37 -0.59 11.48 -2.80
CA GLY A 37 -1.79 10.68 -2.53
C GLY A 37 -1.56 9.49 -1.60
N LEU A 38 -2.59 8.64 -1.54
CA LEU A 38 -2.62 7.42 -0.74
C LEU A 38 -2.78 6.19 -1.64
N ILE A 39 -2.19 5.07 -1.25
CA ILE A 39 -2.43 3.74 -1.84
C ILE A 39 -2.75 2.75 -0.72
N SER A 40 -3.79 1.93 -0.92
CA SER A 40 -4.17 0.87 0.02
C SER A 40 -3.81 -0.51 -0.52
N LEU A 41 -3.52 -1.43 0.40
CA LEU A 41 -3.22 -2.83 0.12
C LEU A 41 -4.04 -3.75 1.02
N ILE A 42 -4.53 -4.84 0.43
CA ILE A 42 -5.25 -5.93 1.06
C ILE A 42 -4.87 -7.24 0.36
N ASP A 43 -4.97 -8.38 1.04
CA ASP A 43 -4.85 -9.70 0.41
C ASP A 43 -6.16 -10.01 -0.33
N PRO A 44 -6.19 -10.00 -1.68
CA PRO A 44 -7.42 -10.20 -2.40
C PRO A 44 -7.81 -11.69 -2.43
N PRO A 45 -9.11 -12.02 -2.40
CA PRO A 45 -9.55 -13.39 -2.63
C PRO A 45 -9.12 -13.86 -4.02
N ARG A 46 -8.76 -15.15 -4.15
CA ARG A 46 -8.46 -15.75 -5.46
C ARG A 46 -9.68 -15.64 -6.37
N ALA A 47 -9.46 -15.39 -7.66
CA ALA A 47 -10.54 -15.12 -8.63
C ALA A 47 -11.64 -16.19 -8.69
N ALA A 48 -11.32 -17.46 -8.46
CA ALA A 48 -12.29 -18.56 -8.49
C ALA A 48 -13.09 -18.74 -7.19
N VAL A 49 -12.66 -18.13 -6.08
CA VAL A 49 -13.27 -18.32 -4.75
C VAL A 49 -14.71 -17.77 -4.68
N PRO A 50 -15.01 -16.56 -5.19
CA PRO A 50 -16.38 -16.04 -5.18
C PRO A 50 -17.40 -17.00 -5.83
N ASP A 51 -17.08 -17.51 -7.02
CA ASP A 51 -17.95 -18.42 -7.77
C ASP A 51 -18.12 -19.77 -7.08
N ALA A 52 -17.04 -20.32 -6.52
CA ALA A 52 -17.08 -21.59 -5.79
C ALA A 52 -17.97 -21.49 -4.54
N VAL A 53 -17.84 -20.41 -3.77
CA VAL A 53 -18.67 -20.17 -2.58
C VAL A 53 -20.15 -20.01 -2.97
N ALA A 54 -20.43 -19.30 -4.06
CA ALA A 54 -21.80 -19.12 -4.56
C ALA A 54 -22.45 -20.46 -4.95
N LYS A 55 -21.72 -21.33 -5.67
CA LYS A 55 -22.20 -22.68 -6.03
C LYS A 55 -22.52 -23.52 -4.80
N CYS A 56 -21.63 -23.56 -3.81
CA CYS A 56 -21.87 -24.28 -2.56
C CYS A 56 -23.14 -23.78 -1.84
N ARG A 57 -23.33 -22.45 -1.76
CA ARG A 57 -24.52 -21.85 -1.15
C ARG A 57 -25.80 -22.19 -1.91
N SER A 58 -25.79 -22.17 -3.25
CA SER A 58 -26.95 -22.57 -4.07
C SER A 58 -27.33 -24.04 -3.89
N ALA A 59 -26.36 -24.89 -3.52
CA ALA A 59 -26.58 -26.29 -3.19
C ALA A 59 -27.04 -26.52 -1.74
N GLY A 60 -27.29 -25.46 -0.96
CA GLY A 60 -27.70 -25.55 0.45
C GLY A 60 -26.55 -25.86 1.41
N ILE A 61 -25.28 -25.78 0.97
CA ILE A 61 -24.12 -26.07 1.81
C ILE A 61 -23.76 -24.83 2.64
N LYS A 62 -23.64 -25.01 3.97
CA LYS A 62 -23.19 -23.97 4.90
C LYS A 62 -21.67 -23.78 4.79
N VAL A 63 -21.24 -22.61 4.32
CA VAL A 63 -19.83 -22.22 4.22
C VAL A 63 -19.45 -21.36 5.43
N ILE A 64 -18.41 -21.77 6.17
CA ILE A 64 -17.89 -21.07 7.35
C ILE A 64 -16.41 -20.76 7.11
N MET A 65 -16.00 -19.52 7.34
CA MET A 65 -14.58 -19.14 7.34
C MET A 65 -13.97 -19.46 8.69
N VAL A 66 -12.89 -20.25 8.70
CA VAL A 66 -12.08 -20.50 9.89
C VAL A 66 -10.70 -19.94 9.60
N THR A 67 -10.35 -18.84 10.27
CA THR A 67 -9.07 -18.16 10.12
C THR A 67 -8.54 -17.75 11.48
N GLY A 68 -7.22 -17.75 11.64
CA GLY A 68 -6.52 -17.20 12.79
C GLY A 68 -6.12 -15.73 12.60
N ASP A 69 -6.55 -15.11 11.51
CA ASP A 69 -6.23 -13.71 11.22
C ASP A 69 -7.02 -12.73 12.11
N HIS A 70 -6.60 -11.48 12.12
CA HIS A 70 -7.21 -10.42 12.92
C HIS A 70 -8.67 -10.17 12.47
N PRO A 71 -9.60 -9.86 13.40
CA PRO A 71 -11.03 -9.70 13.07
C PRO A 71 -11.36 -8.61 12.04
N ILE A 72 -10.45 -7.67 11.77
CA ILE A 72 -10.66 -6.59 10.80
C ILE A 72 -10.39 -7.06 9.36
N THR A 73 -9.56 -8.10 9.19
CA THR A 73 -9.14 -8.64 7.89
C THR A 73 -9.81 -9.97 7.55
N ALA A 74 -10.31 -10.69 8.54
CA ALA A 74 -11.14 -11.90 8.41
C ALA A 74 -12.58 -11.58 7.95
#